data_AF-A0AA96X1X5-F1
#
_entry.id   AF-A0AA96X1X5-F1
#
_cell.length_a   1.000
_cell.length_b   1.000
_cell.length_c   1.000
_cell.angle_alpha   90.00
_cell.angle_beta   90.00
_cell.angle_gamma   90.00
#
_symmetry.space_group_name_H-M   'P 1'
#
loop_
_entity.id
_entity.type
_entity.pdbx_description
1 polymer ?
#
loop_
_entity_poly.entity_id
_entity_poly.type
_entity_poly.pdbx_seq_one_letter_code
_entity_poly.pdbx_strand_id
1 'polypeptide(L)'
;MKVALKKWPLNQEREVRGFTAGYVITRNLIFHSILYITAYQIGTLDSLLSLSSTTKKEILMLNLKTLPSQNGNSCAAHCTEIAVSGFDLRAPRPQSFVEDTLWRAIKWQNGDLPPMPNGADHPLVAANNSSPMRVRNYVNTQCPGRTGRILYDATQKDMCLQFAQPGNRVDYNALFTNLIQPASNGGMPRNLLTDTYYNCAFMMFRGPSPGSAHEMGFHNILVAKDGTTVKYYNPNEDQPVWRADIGWRTLRHQNAGRHSYVWSGIAIEIT
;
A
#
# COMPACT_ATOMS: atom_id res chain seq x y z
N MET A 1 -39.94 4.11 -53.86
CA MET A 1 -40.98 3.11 -53.52
C MET A 1 -40.56 1.75 -54.10
N LYS A 2 -40.40 0.71 -53.25
CA LYS A 2 -40.40 -0.76 -53.49
C LYS A 2 -39.44 -1.31 -54.58
N VAL A 3 -38.38 -2.07 -54.32
CA VAL A 3 -38.18 -3.42 -53.70
C VAL A 3 -39.00 -4.56 -54.34
N ALA A 4 -38.30 -5.58 -54.89
CA ALA A 4 -38.51 -7.04 -54.76
C ALA A 4 -37.82 -7.80 -55.93
N LEU A 5 -36.82 -8.68 -55.72
CA LEU A 5 -36.83 -10.09 -55.26
C LEU A 5 -37.42 -11.14 -56.24
N LYS A 6 -36.59 -12.13 -56.62
CA LYS A 6 -36.92 -13.48 -57.14
C LYS A 6 -35.60 -14.31 -57.19
N LYS A 7 -35.47 -15.62 -56.92
CA LYS A 7 -36.18 -16.70 -56.18
C LYS A 7 -35.16 -17.87 -56.05
N TRP A 8 -35.31 -18.71 -55.03
CA TRP A 8 -34.53 -19.93 -54.64
C TRP A 8 -34.69 -21.17 -55.58
N PRO A 9 -33.93 -22.29 -55.39
CA PRO A 9 -34.30 -23.46 -54.53
C PRO A 9 -33.11 -24.11 -53.75
N LEU A 10 -33.20 -24.51 -52.47
CA LEU A 10 -33.74 -25.72 -51.78
C LEU A 10 -32.82 -26.97 -51.66
N ASN A 11 -32.70 -27.45 -50.41
CA ASN A 11 -32.42 -28.81 -49.90
C ASN A 11 -30.95 -29.30 -49.90
N GLN A 12 -30.37 -29.93 -48.87
CA GLN A 12 -30.90 -30.77 -47.78
C GLN A 12 -29.84 -30.99 -46.64
N GLU A 13 -30.35 -31.19 -45.42
CA GLU A 13 -29.84 -32.08 -44.33
C GLU A 13 -28.74 -31.68 -43.31
N ARG A 14 -29.24 -31.63 -42.05
CA ARG A 14 -28.73 -32.13 -40.76
C ARG A 14 -27.74 -31.31 -39.92
N GLU A 15 -28.33 -30.76 -38.85
CA GLU A 15 -27.81 -30.52 -37.50
C GLU A 15 -26.48 -31.17 -37.10
N VAL A 16 -25.54 -30.34 -36.62
CA VAL A 16 -24.97 -30.49 -35.27
C VAL A 16 -24.83 -29.09 -34.67
N ARG A 17 -25.58 -28.81 -33.61
CA ARG A 17 -25.33 -27.67 -32.70
C ARG A 17 -24.04 -27.95 -31.94
N GLY A 18 -23.14 -26.96 -31.86
CA GLY A 18 -22.11 -26.95 -30.82
C GLY A 18 -20.83 -26.20 -31.18
N PHE A 19 -20.49 -25.20 -30.36
CA PHE A 19 -19.14 -24.71 -30.12
C PHE A 19 -18.42 -23.96 -31.26
N THR A 20 -18.74 -22.67 -31.40
CA THR A 20 -17.81 -21.66 -31.97
C THR A 20 -17.88 -20.36 -31.18
N ALA A 21 -17.48 -20.43 -29.90
CA ALA A 21 -17.12 -19.26 -29.07
C ALA A 21 -15.90 -19.53 -28.17
N GLY A 22 -15.09 -20.54 -28.50
CA GLY A 22 -13.95 -21.00 -27.67
C GLY A 22 -12.58 -20.94 -28.36
N TYR A 23 -12.47 -20.38 -29.57
CA TYR A 23 -11.26 -20.52 -30.39
C TYR A 23 -10.40 -19.24 -30.53
N VAL A 24 -10.76 -18.15 -29.84
CA VAL A 24 -9.95 -16.91 -29.81
C VAL A 24 -9.32 -16.63 -28.44
N ILE A 25 -9.66 -17.40 -27.41
CA ILE A 25 -9.12 -17.20 -26.04
C ILE A 25 -7.85 -18.05 -25.79
N THR A 26 -7.57 -19.07 -26.59
CA THR A 26 -6.49 -20.03 -26.34
C THR A 26 -5.11 -19.67 -26.92
N ARG A 27 -4.97 -18.60 -27.71
CA ARG A 27 -3.65 -18.19 -28.24
C ARG A 27 -2.86 -17.21 -27.37
N ASN A 28 -3.50 -16.46 -26.45
CA ASN A 28 -2.79 -15.55 -25.54
C ASN A 28 -2.26 -16.22 -24.25
N LEU A 29 -2.81 -17.38 -23.88
CA LEU A 29 -2.39 -18.13 -22.69
C LEU A 29 -1.13 -18.98 -22.93
N ILE A 30 -0.84 -19.35 -24.18
CA ILE A 30 0.32 -20.20 -24.50
C ILE A 30 1.60 -19.35 -24.66
N PHE A 31 1.50 -18.10 -25.13
CA PHE A 31 2.67 -17.21 -25.26
C PHE A 31 3.18 -16.64 -23.92
N HIS A 32 2.31 -16.50 -22.90
CA HIS A 32 2.74 -16.11 -21.55
C HIS A 32 3.36 -17.26 -20.74
N SER A 33 3.09 -18.51 -21.13
CA SER A 33 3.58 -19.69 -20.41
C SER A 33 4.98 -20.12 -20.89
N ILE A 34 5.36 -19.78 -22.13
CA ILE A 34 6.65 -20.20 -22.72
C ILE A 34 7.77 -19.20 -22.42
N LEU A 35 7.46 -17.91 -22.22
CA LEU A 35 8.46 -16.91 -21.81
C LEU A 35 8.88 -17.05 -20.32
N TYR A 36 8.10 -17.77 -19.51
CA TYR A 36 8.44 -18.05 -18.11
C TYR A 36 9.41 -19.23 -17.93
N ILE A 37 9.71 -19.97 -19.00
CA ILE A 37 10.51 -21.21 -18.93
C ILE A 37 11.96 -21.00 -19.41
N THR A 38 12.29 -19.89 -20.08
CA THR A 38 13.62 -19.70 -20.68
C THR A 38 14.61 -18.83 -19.90
N ALA A 39 14.27 -18.40 -18.68
CA ALA A 39 15.22 -17.74 -17.76
C ALA A 39 15.56 -18.61 -16.52
N TYR A 40 15.09 -19.85 -16.46
CA TYR A 40 15.28 -20.77 -15.33
C TYR A 40 16.04 -22.04 -15.74
N GLN A 41 17.09 -21.89 -16.54
CA GLN A 41 18.07 -22.94 -16.75
C GLN A 41 19.45 -22.33 -16.61
N ILE A 42 20.02 -22.47 -15.42
CA ILE A 42 21.34 -23.08 -15.14
C ILE A 42 21.56 -22.96 -13.62
N GLY A 43 21.38 -24.07 -12.91
CA GLY A 43 21.79 -24.26 -11.52
C GLY A 43 20.82 -23.76 -10.45
N THR A 44 19.94 -24.66 -9.97
CA THR A 44 19.38 -24.77 -8.59
C THR A 44 17.98 -25.42 -8.51
N LEU A 45 17.54 -26.19 -9.51
CA LEU A 45 16.26 -26.93 -9.38
C LEU A 45 16.30 -27.97 -8.25
N ASP A 46 17.44 -28.58 -7.97
CA ASP A 46 17.60 -29.54 -6.87
C ASP A 46 17.57 -28.86 -5.49
N SER A 47 17.98 -27.60 -5.40
CA SER A 47 17.94 -26.80 -4.16
C SER A 47 16.51 -26.34 -3.80
N LEU A 48 15.62 -26.27 -4.79
CA LEU A 48 14.21 -25.91 -4.62
C LEU A 48 13.34 -27.12 -4.26
N LEU A 49 13.78 -28.36 -4.53
CA LEU A 49 13.00 -29.57 -4.22
C LEU A 49 13.18 -30.07 -2.78
N SER A 50 14.17 -29.57 -2.04
CA SER A 50 14.39 -29.93 -0.63
C SER A 50 13.65 -29.05 0.38
N LEU A 51 12.91 -28.04 -0.07
CA LEU A 51 12.10 -27.20 0.81
C LEU A 51 10.70 -27.79 0.95
N SER A 52 10.25 -27.95 2.20
CA SER A 52 8.93 -28.49 2.51
C SER A 52 7.82 -27.69 1.78
N SER A 53 6.73 -28.36 1.40
CA SER A 53 5.58 -27.71 0.73
C SER A 53 4.95 -26.59 1.56
N THR A 54 5.17 -26.58 2.87
CA THR A 54 4.79 -25.52 3.80
C THR A 54 5.64 -24.26 3.59
N THR A 55 6.96 -24.42 3.42
CA THR A 55 7.90 -23.31 3.18
C THR A 55 7.70 -22.66 1.81
N LYS A 56 7.33 -23.44 0.77
CA LYS A 56 6.94 -22.89 -0.54
C LYS A 56 5.61 -22.11 -0.50
N LYS A 57 4.69 -22.46 0.40
CA LYS A 57 3.47 -21.70 0.66
C LYS A 57 3.76 -20.41 1.43
N GLU A 58 4.61 -20.46 2.45
CA GLU A 58 5.01 -19.28 3.24
C GLU A 58 5.75 -18.24 2.39
N ILE A 59 6.65 -18.66 1.49
CA ILE A 59 7.39 -17.75 0.60
C ILE A 59 6.49 -17.11 -0.48
N LEU A 60 5.33 -17.70 -0.80
CA LEU A 60 4.36 -17.14 -1.76
C LEU A 60 3.22 -16.34 -1.09
N MET A 61 3.13 -16.33 0.25
CA MET A 61 1.92 -15.93 0.99
C MET A 61 1.89 -14.51 1.55
N LEU A 62 2.87 -13.65 1.26
CA LEU A 62 2.65 -12.21 1.32
C LEU A 62 1.79 -11.83 0.11
N ASN A 63 0.49 -12.11 0.19
CA ASN A 63 -0.48 -11.72 -0.83
C ASN A 63 -0.43 -10.20 -0.97
N LEU A 64 0.26 -9.72 -2.00
CA LEU A 64 0.44 -8.31 -2.36
C LEU A 64 -0.87 -7.73 -2.89
N LYS A 65 -1.86 -7.68 -1.99
CA LYS A 65 -3.19 -7.16 -2.21
C LYS A 65 -3.10 -5.68 -2.55
N THR A 66 -4.00 -5.24 -3.40
CA THR A 66 -4.13 -3.85 -3.79
C THR A 66 -5.58 -3.40 -3.61
N LEU A 67 -5.75 -2.10 -3.53
CA LEU A 67 -7.02 -1.41 -3.65
C LEU A 67 -6.93 -0.44 -4.84
N PRO A 68 -8.07 0.04 -5.37
CA PRO A 68 -8.05 1.18 -6.27
C PRO A 68 -7.35 2.39 -5.64
N SER A 69 -6.95 3.36 -6.46
CA SER A 69 -6.40 4.63 -5.97
C SER A 69 -7.33 5.23 -4.91
N GLN A 70 -6.74 5.75 -3.85
CA GLN A 70 -7.50 6.44 -2.81
C GLN A 70 -8.25 7.66 -3.35
N ASN A 71 -9.37 8.00 -2.71
CA ASN A 71 -9.98 9.31 -2.84
C ASN A 71 -9.51 10.20 -1.68
N GLY A 72 -8.75 11.25 -2.00
CA GLY A 72 -8.27 12.23 -1.00
C GLY A 72 -7.20 11.67 -0.07
N ASN A 73 -7.37 11.85 1.24
CA ASN A 73 -6.30 11.65 2.23
C ASN A 73 -6.36 10.31 3.00
N SER A 74 -7.11 9.32 2.49
CA SER A 74 -7.39 8.06 3.19
C SER A 74 -6.26 7.00 3.12
N CYS A 75 -5.05 7.40 2.75
CA CYS A 75 -3.89 6.53 2.49
C CYS A 75 -3.60 5.54 3.60
N ALA A 76 -3.66 6.01 4.84
CA ALA A 76 -3.40 5.18 5.99
C ALA A 76 -4.47 4.09 6.16
N ALA A 77 -5.72 4.35 5.76
CA ALA A 77 -6.79 3.36 5.80
C ALA A 77 -6.56 2.28 4.74
N HIS A 78 -6.20 2.68 3.51
CA HIS A 78 -5.83 1.75 2.44
C HIS A 78 -4.65 0.87 2.86
N CYS A 79 -3.58 1.48 3.36
CA CYS A 79 -2.40 0.76 3.86
C CYS A 79 -2.77 -0.19 5.02
N THR A 80 -3.65 0.24 5.94
CA THR A 80 -4.09 -0.61 7.07
C THR A 80 -4.94 -1.79 6.60
N GLU A 81 -5.88 -1.59 5.67
CA GLU A 81 -6.71 -2.69 5.16
C GLU A 81 -5.87 -3.71 4.39
N ILE A 82 -4.95 -3.26 3.55
CA ILE A 82 -4.05 -4.16 2.83
C ILE A 82 -3.15 -4.91 3.80
N ALA A 83 -2.61 -4.25 4.83
CA ALA A 83 -1.80 -4.91 5.84
C ALA A 83 -2.60 -6.00 6.60
N VAL A 84 -3.78 -5.65 7.11
CA VAL A 84 -4.61 -6.58 7.90
C VAL A 84 -5.11 -7.74 7.03
N SER A 85 -5.60 -7.43 5.83
CA SER A 85 -6.09 -8.47 4.93
C SER A 85 -4.95 -9.29 4.33
N GLY A 86 -3.73 -8.76 4.21
CA GLY A 86 -2.56 -9.40 3.59
C GLY A 86 -2.23 -10.78 4.16
N PHE A 87 -2.58 -11.01 5.43
CA PHE A 87 -2.40 -12.26 6.14
C PHE A 87 -3.58 -13.25 6.05
N ASP A 88 -4.71 -12.80 5.53
CA ASP A 88 -5.93 -13.60 5.39
C ASP A 88 -6.05 -14.12 3.95
N LEU A 89 -6.86 -15.16 3.73
CA LEU A 89 -7.25 -15.56 2.37
C LEU A 89 -8.30 -14.62 1.74
N ARG A 90 -8.98 -13.80 2.57
CA ARG A 90 -10.05 -12.90 2.11
C ARG A 90 -9.49 -11.73 1.29
N ALA A 91 -10.21 -11.28 0.27
CA ALA A 91 -9.88 -10.00 -0.39
C ALA A 91 -9.96 -8.82 0.61
N PRO A 92 -9.24 -7.70 0.33
CA PRO A 92 -9.45 -6.46 1.05
C PRO A 92 -10.93 -6.07 1.04
N ARG A 93 -11.39 -5.43 2.11
CA ARG A 93 -12.73 -4.83 2.13
C ARG A 93 -12.86 -3.75 1.04
N PRO A 94 -14.07 -3.51 0.51
CA PRO A 94 -14.29 -2.54 -0.56
C PRO A 94 -13.80 -1.12 -0.19
N GLN A 95 -13.49 -0.32 -1.21
CA GLN A 95 -13.02 1.06 -1.05
C GLN A 95 -13.97 1.92 -0.19
N SER A 96 -15.28 1.78 -0.34
CA SER A 96 -16.25 2.51 0.49
C SER A 96 -16.10 2.21 1.98
N PHE A 97 -15.87 0.95 2.36
CA PHE A 97 -15.58 0.62 3.75
C PHE A 97 -14.28 1.31 4.23
N VAL A 98 -13.23 1.23 3.41
CA VAL A 98 -11.91 1.78 3.73
C VAL A 98 -11.98 3.30 3.93
N GLU A 99 -12.69 4.01 3.05
CA GLU A 99 -12.73 5.47 3.02
C GLU A 99 -13.82 6.08 3.91
N ASP A 100 -14.95 5.41 4.08
CA ASP A 100 -16.06 5.94 4.88
C ASP A 100 -16.01 5.47 6.33
N THR A 101 -15.51 4.25 6.59
CA THR A 101 -15.55 3.65 7.93
C THR A 101 -14.17 3.62 8.56
N LEU A 102 -13.21 2.91 7.95
CA LEU A 102 -11.88 2.74 8.52
C LEU A 102 -11.16 4.08 8.65
N TRP A 103 -11.18 4.90 7.61
CA TRP A 103 -10.55 6.22 7.62
C TRP A 103 -11.06 7.12 8.74
N ARG A 104 -12.39 7.17 8.96
CA ARG A 104 -12.97 7.95 10.06
C ARG A 104 -12.54 7.45 11.43
N ALA A 105 -12.30 6.15 11.58
CA ALA A 105 -11.84 5.57 12.84
C ALA A 105 -10.39 5.95 13.16
N ILE A 106 -9.53 6.11 12.15
CA ILE A 106 -8.07 6.24 12.34
C ILE A 106 -7.52 7.66 12.14
N LYS A 107 -8.28 8.58 11.53
CA LYS A 107 -7.84 9.98 11.35
C LYS A 107 -7.70 10.72 12.67
N TRP A 108 -6.80 11.71 12.72
CA TRP A 108 -6.68 12.60 13.88
C TRP A 108 -7.99 13.31 14.20
N GLN A 109 -8.22 13.52 15.48
CA GLN A 109 -9.26 14.37 16.04
C GLN A 109 -8.63 15.40 16.98
N ASN A 110 -9.27 16.56 17.16
CA ASN A 110 -8.74 17.61 18.03
C ASN A 110 -8.48 17.13 19.48
N GLY A 111 -9.27 16.19 19.98
CA GLY A 111 -9.07 15.60 21.32
C GLY A 111 -7.85 14.68 21.46
N ASP A 112 -7.21 14.28 20.35
CA ASP A 112 -6.05 13.37 20.38
C ASP A 112 -4.72 14.11 20.65
N LEU A 113 -4.72 15.44 20.65
CA LEU A 113 -3.51 16.25 20.51
C LEU A 113 -3.24 17.13 21.74
N PRO A 114 -1.97 17.31 22.12
CA PRO A 114 -1.61 18.20 23.23
C PRO A 114 -1.87 19.68 22.85
N PRO A 115 -2.04 20.56 23.85
CA PRO A 115 -2.09 22.01 23.61
C PRO A 115 -0.80 22.48 22.93
N MET A 116 -0.93 23.22 21.84
CA MET A 116 0.21 23.66 21.04
C MET A 116 0.62 25.09 21.37
N PRO A 117 1.94 25.42 21.32
CA PRO A 117 2.45 26.75 21.63
C PRO A 117 1.84 27.87 20.78
N ASN A 118 1.45 27.56 19.54
CA ASN A 118 0.98 28.54 18.56
C ASN A 118 -0.54 28.61 18.39
N GLY A 119 -1.34 27.88 19.19
CA GLY A 119 -2.80 27.99 19.27
C GLY A 119 -3.57 28.08 17.93
N ALA A 120 -3.92 26.94 17.33
CA ALA A 120 -4.93 26.76 16.28
C ALA A 120 -5.18 25.25 16.07
N ASP A 121 -6.20 24.88 15.28
CA ASP A 121 -6.43 23.50 14.81
C ASP A 121 -5.12 22.90 14.29
N HIS A 122 -4.73 21.75 14.83
CA HIS A 122 -3.43 21.15 14.55
C HIS A 122 -3.28 20.88 13.04
N PRO A 123 -2.12 21.17 12.40
CA PRO A 123 -1.94 20.98 10.95
C PRO A 123 -2.30 19.57 10.47
N LEU A 124 -2.09 18.55 11.32
CA LEU A 124 -2.51 17.18 11.00
C LEU A 124 -4.03 16.94 11.05
N VAL A 125 -4.78 17.65 11.88
CA VAL A 125 -6.25 17.59 11.88
C VAL A 125 -6.79 18.38 10.68
N ALA A 126 -6.29 19.60 10.45
CA ALA A 126 -6.69 20.43 9.33
C ALA A 126 -6.42 19.76 7.97
N ALA A 127 -5.26 19.10 7.83
CA ALA A 127 -4.92 18.33 6.65
C ALA A 127 -5.61 16.96 6.56
N ASN A 128 -6.45 16.58 7.53
CA ASN A 128 -7.06 15.25 7.64
C ASN A 128 -6.00 14.13 7.51
N ASN A 129 -5.03 14.08 8.42
CA ASN A 129 -4.03 13.01 8.46
C ASN A 129 -4.43 11.88 9.43
N SER A 130 -3.77 10.73 9.31
CA SER A 130 -3.97 9.59 10.22
C SER A 130 -3.20 9.73 11.53
N SER A 131 -3.81 9.27 12.63
CA SER A 131 -3.15 9.11 13.93
C SER A 131 -2.55 7.71 14.08
N PRO A 132 -1.23 7.56 14.31
CA PRO A 132 -0.62 6.25 14.54
C PRO A 132 -1.22 5.50 15.73
N MET A 133 -1.62 6.23 16.78
CA MET A 133 -2.28 5.66 17.97
C MET A 133 -3.64 5.08 17.63
N ARG A 134 -4.42 5.77 16.79
CA ARG A 134 -5.74 5.27 16.39
C ARG A 134 -5.64 4.12 15.40
N VAL A 135 -4.66 4.13 14.49
CA VAL A 135 -4.36 2.98 13.63
C VAL A 135 -4.03 1.76 14.48
N ARG A 136 -3.07 1.90 15.42
CA ARG A 136 -2.70 0.84 16.37
C ARG A 136 -3.91 0.31 17.14
N ASN A 137 -4.71 1.21 17.71
CA ASN A 137 -5.89 0.83 18.50
C ASN A 137 -6.94 0.14 17.64
N TYR A 138 -7.16 0.60 16.40
CA TYR A 138 -8.07 -0.06 15.47
C TYR A 138 -7.60 -1.49 15.16
N VAL A 139 -6.32 -1.68 14.83
CA VAL A 139 -5.75 -3.01 14.57
C VAL A 139 -5.95 -3.92 15.78
N ASN A 140 -5.55 -3.46 16.98
CA ASN A 140 -5.60 -4.29 18.20
C ASN A 140 -7.01 -4.64 18.69
N THR A 141 -8.03 -3.86 18.33
CA THR A 141 -9.39 -4.02 18.87
C THR A 141 -10.41 -4.47 17.84
N GLN A 142 -10.22 -4.13 16.57
CA GLN A 142 -11.19 -4.37 15.49
C GLN A 142 -10.70 -5.42 14.47
N CYS A 143 -9.45 -5.89 14.58
CA CYS A 143 -8.86 -6.88 13.69
C CYS A 143 -8.43 -8.12 14.49
N PRO A 144 -9.33 -9.10 14.73
CA PRO A 144 -9.02 -10.29 15.51
C PRO A 144 -7.80 -11.03 14.97
N GLY A 145 -6.90 -11.45 15.87
CA GLY A 145 -5.68 -12.16 15.51
C GLY A 145 -4.56 -11.28 14.95
N ARG A 146 -4.73 -9.95 14.93
CA ARG A 146 -3.70 -8.99 14.50
C ARG A 146 -3.20 -8.16 15.67
N THR A 147 -1.94 -7.76 15.57
CA THR A 147 -1.28 -6.84 16.51
C THR A 147 -0.71 -5.66 15.74
N GLY A 148 -0.98 -4.46 16.26
CA GLY A 148 -0.40 -3.19 15.84
C GLY A 148 0.56 -2.67 16.89
N ARG A 149 1.76 -2.26 16.46
CA ARG A 149 2.78 -1.60 17.30
C ARG A 149 3.28 -0.34 16.63
N ILE A 150 3.39 0.75 17.39
CA ILE A 150 3.99 1.97 16.87
C ILE A 150 5.51 1.83 16.98
N LEU A 151 6.20 1.95 15.86
CA LEU A 151 7.65 2.02 15.78
C LEU A 151 8.09 3.46 15.55
N TYR A 152 9.18 3.86 16.20
CA TYR A 152 9.72 5.21 16.13
C TYR A 152 11.23 5.20 15.87
N ASP A 153 11.68 5.97 14.88
CA ASP A 153 13.08 6.19 14.51
C ASP A 153 13.39 7.69 14.61
N ALA A 154 14.01 8.08 15.73
CA ALA A 154 14.35 9.48 16.00
C ALA A 154 15.32 10.07 14.97
N THR A 155 16.26 9.26 14.47
CA THR A 155 17.25 9.72 13.47
C THR A 155 16.56 10.02 12.15
N GLN A 156 15.68 9.13 11.71
CA GLN A 156 14.88 9.38 10.52
C GLN A 156 13.94 10.58 10.72
N LYS A 157 13.33 10.71 11.90
CA LYS A 157 12.50 11.86 12.25
C LYS A 157 13.26 13.17 12.09
N ASP A 158 14.48 13.24 12.61
CA ASP A 158 15.33 14.44 12.50
C ASP A 158 15.67 14.76 11.05
N MET A 159 15.99 13.74 10.25
CA MET A 159 16.24 13.89 8.81
C MET A 159 15.01 14.40 8.06
N CYS A 160 13.84 13.81 8.32
CA CYS A 160 12.60 14.18 7.65
C CYS A 160 12.20 15.63 7.97
N LEU A 161 12.33 16.05 9.23
CA LEU A 161 12.02 17.41 9.66
C LEU A 161 12.94 18.49 9.08
N GLN A 162 14.07 18.14 8.46
CA GLN A 162 14.87 19.09 7.69
C GLN A 162 14.15 19.56 6.41
N PHE A 163 13.19 18.77 5.91
CA PHE A 163 12.38 19.12 4.75
C PHE A 163 11.06 19.82 5.11
N ALA A 164 10.68 19.86 6.39
CA ALA A 164 9.47 20.53 6.83
C ALA A 164 9.56 22.06 6.63
N GLN A 165 8.42 22.70 6.42
CA GLN A 165 8.30 24.15 6.50
C GLN A 165 8.75 24.64 7.88
N PRO A 166 9.53 25.73 7.96
CA PRO A 166 10.04 26.24 9.23
C PRO A 166 8.96 26.43 10.31
N GLY A 167 7.77 26.91 9.92
CA GLY A 167 6.64 27.11 10.83
C GLY A 167 6.07 25.81 11.42
N ASN A 168 6.02 24.73 10.64
CA ASN A 168 5.47 23.44 11.07
C ASN A 168 6.47 22.58 11.83
N ARG A 169 7.78 22.84 11.67
CA ARG A 169 8.84 22.00 12.22
C ARG A 169 8.78 21.88 13.74
N VAL A 170 8.53 22.98 14.45
CA VAL A 170 8.43 22.98 15.93
C VAL A 170 7.25 22.15 16.37
N ASP A 171 6.11 22.31 15.70
CA ASP A 171 4.87 21.62 16.04
C ASP A 171 4.96 20.11 15.77
N TYR A 172 5.51 19.72 14.60
CA TYR A 172 5.76 18.31 14.31
C TYR A 172 6.78 17.70 15.27
N ASN A 173 7.84 18.44 15.63
CA ASN A 173 8.80 17.95 16.59
C ASN A 173 8.15 17.72 17.97
N ALA A 174 7.34 18.67 18.46
CA ALA A 174 6.62 18.54 19.72
C ALA A 174 5.65 17.35 19.69
N LEU A 175 4.89 17.16 18.62
CA LEU A 175 4.02 16.00 18.45
C LEU A 175 4.80 14.69 18.51
N PHE A 176 5.89 14.61 17.74
CA PHE A 176 6.69 13.40 17.63
C PHE A 176 7.32 13.03 18.96
N THR A 177 7.89 14.00 19.68
CA THR A 177 8.58 13.77 20.95
C THR A 177 7.63 13.63 22.15
N ASN A 178 6.52 14.37 22.19
CA ASN A 178 5.66 14.41 23.38
C ASN A 178 4.47 13.45 23.30
N LEU A 179 4.09 13.00 22.10
CA LEU A 179 2.92 12.12 21.93
C LEU A 179 3.29 10.79 21.26
N ILE A 180 3.97 10.82 20.11
CA ILE A 180 4.19 9.59 19.32
C ILE A 180 5.30 8.74 19.92
N GLN A 181 6.44 9.33 20.28
CA GLN A 181 7.56 8.62 20.89
C GLN A 181 7.16 7.96 22.23
N PRO A 182 6.46 8.63 23.17
CA PRO A 182 6.00 7.98 24.40
C PRO A 182 4.97 6.87 24.16
N ALA A 183 4.17 6.98 23.09
CA ALA A 183 3.23 5.93 22.69
C ALA A 183 3.88 4.79 21.90
N SER A 184 5.15 4.93 21.50
CA SER A 184 5.87 3.92 20.72
C SER A 184 6.18 2.68 21.55
N ASN A 185 6.16 1.53 20.89
CA ASN A 185 6.39 0.21 21.49
C ASN A 185 7.69 -0.42 20.96
N GLY A 186 8.61 0.38 20.41
CA GLY A 186 9.89 -0.07 19.89
C GLY A 186 10.50 0.88 18.87
N GLY A 187 11.78 0.62 18.56
CA GLY A 187 12.47 1.25 17.44
C GLY A 187 12.23 0.49 16.13
N MET A 188 12.43 1.17 15.01
CA MET A 188 12.41 0.51 13.70
C MET A 188 13.53 -0.55 13.61
N PRO A 189 13.24 -1.80 13.21
CA PRO A 189 14.29 -2.80 13.08
C PRO A 189 15.27 -2.43 11.97
N ARG A 190 16.56 -2.77 12.15
CA ARG A 190 17.59 -2.54 11.13
C ARG A 190 17.29 -3.26 9.82
N ASN A 191 16.74 -4.48 9.94
CA ASN A 191 16.27 -5.28 8.82
C ASN A 191 14.78 -5.50 9.00
N LEU A 192 13.98 -5.18 7.97
CA LEU A 192 12.56 -5.49 7.99
C LEU A 192 12.35 -6.99 8.14
N LEU A 193 11.33 -7.36 8.90
CA LEU A 193 10.91 -8.74 9.11
C LEU A 193 10.07 -9.20 7.91
N THR A 194 10.18 -10.48 7.58
CA THR A 194 9.20 -11.15 6.72
C THR A 194 7.89 -11.30 7.50
N ASP A 195 6.78 -11.52 6.79
CA ASP A 195 5.44 -11.68 7.40
C ASP A 195 5.04 -10.51 8.32
N THR A 196 5.46 -9.31 7.94
CA THR A 196 5.16 -8.09 8.67
C THR A 196 4.91 -6.97 7.68
N TYR A 197 3.86 -6.19 7.95
CA TYR A 197 3.55 -4.99 7.19
C TYR A 197 3.82 -3.76 8.03
N TYR A 198 4.42 -2.75 7.42
CA TYR A 198 4.76 -1.48 8.04
C TYR A 198 3.96 -0.38 7.36
N ASN A 199 2.89 0.07 8.01
CA ASN A 199 2.14 1.24 7.57
C ASN A 199 2.93 2.50 7.98
N CYS A 200 3.76 2.99 7.06
CA CYS A 200 4.74 4.04 7.30
C CYS A 200 4.16 5.41 6.98
N ALA A 201 4.33 6.38 7.88
CA ALA A 201 3.98 7.77 7.63
C ALA A 201 5.14 8.49 6.93
N PHE A 202 4.84 9.21 5.86
CA PHE A 202 5.79 10.00 5.07
C PHE A 202 5.35 11.46 5.07
N MET A 203 6.31 12.38 5.10
CA MET A 203 6.03 13.74 4.62
C MET A 203 5.95 13.71 3.09
N MET A 204 4.87 14.28 2.57
CA MET A 204 4.59 14.38 1.14
C MET A 204 4.92 15.76 0.62
N PHE A 205 5.52 15.81 -0.56
CA PHE A 205 5.91 17.05 -1.22
C PHE A 205 5.33 17.12 -2.64
N ARG A 206 4.98 18.33 -3.07
CA ARG A 206 4.64 18.62 -4.47
C ARG A 206 5.92 18.70 -5.29
N GLY A 207 5.98 17.91 -6.35
CA GLY A 207 7.10 17.83 -7.27
C GLY A 207 7.97 16.59 -7.06
N PRO A 208 8.93 16.37 -7.98
CA PRO A 208 9.67 15.12 -8.08
C PRO A 208 10.71 14.92 -6.97
N SER A 209 11.05 15.97 -6.24
CA SER A 209 12.06 15.96 -5.17
C SER A 209 11.55 16.69 -3.92
N PRO A 210 11.90 16.23 -2.71
CA PRO A 210 11.46 16.87 -1.46
C PRO A 210 11.98 18.30 -1.33
N GLY A 211 11.13 19.20 -0.84
CA GLY A 211 11.49 20.59 -0.58
C GLY A 211 10.44 21.29 0.28
N SER A 212 10.88 22.08 1.25
CA SER A 212 10.01 22.68 2.28
C SER A 212 8.91 23.59 1.70
N ALA A 213 9.22 24.38 0.68
CA ALA A 213 8.24 25.20 -0.04
C ALA A 213 7.10 24.40 -0.69
N HIS A 214 7.23 23.07 -0.76
CA HIS A 214 6.29 22.17 -1.43
C HIS A 214 5.70 21.13 -0.49
N GLU A 215 5.87 21.24 0.82
CA GLU A 215 5.22 20.37 1.80
C GLU A 215 3.69 20.37 1.61
N MET A 216 3.11 19.16 1.57
CA MET A 216 1.67 18.93 1.45
C MET A 216 1.05 18.26 2.68
N GLY A 217 1.85 18.00 3.72
CA GLY A 217 1.44 17.24 4.91
C GLY A 217 1.95 15.80 4.88
N PHE A 218 1.18 14.89 5.47
CA PHE A 218 1.56 13.49 5.60
C PHE A 218 0.80 12.60 4.62
N HIS A 219 1.44 11.50 4.27
CA HIS A 219 0.88 10.44 3.45
C HIS A 219 1.40 9.10 3.94
N ASN A 220 0.60 8.05 3.86
CA ASN A 220 0.99 6.73 4.32
C ASN A 220 1.30 5.82 3.13
N ILE A 221 2.43 5.14 3.22
CA ILE A 221 2.88 4.16 2.24
C ILE A 221 3.13 2.87 2.99
N LEU A 222 2.62 1.77 2.46
CA LEU A 222 2.77 0.46 3.06
C LEU A 222 4.09 -0.15 2.61
N VAL A 223 4.84 -0.72 3.54
CA VAL A 223 6.13 -1.38 3.26
C VAL A 223 6.10 -2.79 3.82
N ALA A 224 6.62 -3.75 3.07
CA ALA A 224 6.72 -5.14 3.50
C ALA A 224 7.98 -5.78 2.89
N LYS A 225 8.43 -6.88 3.47
CA LYS A 225 9.57 -7.65 2.96
C LYS A 225 9.09 -8.99 2.44
N ASP A 226 9.27 -9.22 1.15
CA ASP A 226 8.97 -10.46 0.46
C ASP A 226 10.28 -11.21 0.16
N GLY A 227 10.52 -12.28 0.92
CA GLY A 227 11.80 -12.98 0.95
C GLY A 227 12.93 -12.02 1.35
N THR A 228 13.83 -11.72 0.41
CA THR A 228 14.93 -10.76 0.61
C THR A 228 14.62 -9.35 0.09
N THR A 229 13.52 -9.17 -0.63
CA THR A 229 13.18 -7.94 -1.33
C THR A 229 12.24 -7.09 -0.50
N VAL A 230 12.62 -5.83 -0.26
CA VAL A 230 11.68 -4.85 0.30
C VAL A 230 10.79 -4.32 -0.82
N LYS A 231 9.49 -4.29 -0.56
CA LYS A 231 8.48 -3.75 -1.45
C LYS A 231 7.72 -2.63 -0.75
N TYR A 232 7.27 -1.65 -1.51
CA TYR A 232 6.36 -0.62 -1.04
C TYR A 232 5.11 -0.54 -1.91
N TYR A 233 4.00 -0.08 -1.31
CA TYR A 233 2.73 0.17 -1.95
C TYR A 233 2.27 1.58 -1.62
N ASN A 234 2.13 2.41 -2.64
CA ASN A 234 1.68 3.79 -2.53
C ASN A 234 0.21 3.89 -3.00
N PRO A 235 -0.79 4.06 -2.11
CA PRO A 235 -2.20 4.14 -2.49
C PRO A 235 -2.57 5.42 -3.26
N ASN A 236 -1.66 6.41 -3.32
CA ASN A 236 -1.90 7.64 -4.07
C ASN A 236 -1.68 7.50 -5.57
N GLU A 237 -1.04 6.43 -6.04
CA GLU A 237 -0.81 6.22 -7.47
C GLU A 237 -2.15 6.00 -8.20
N ASP A 238 -2.25 6.41 -9.47
CA ASP A 238 -3.47 6.20 -10.26
C ASP A 238 -3.77 4.69 -10.43
N GLN A 239 -2.73 3.86 -10.41
CA GLN A 239 -2.79 2.41 -10.36
C GLN A 239 -1.85 1.90 -9.26
N PRO A 240 -2.31 1.82 -8.01
CA PRO A 240 -1.49 1.36 -6.91
C PRO A 240 -1.04 -0.08 -7.11
N VAL A 241 0.28 -0.29 -7.09
CA VAL A 241 0.92 -1.61 -7.21
C VAL A 241 2.08 -1.69 -6.25
N TRP A 242 2.45 -2.91 -5.87
CA TRP A 242 3.65 -3.17 -5.08
C TRP A 242 4.89 -3.05 -5.95
N ARG A 243 5.84 -2.22 -5.52
CA ARG A 243 7.10 -1.95 -6.23
C ARG A 243 8.27 -2.42 -5.38
N ALA A 244 9.22 -3.13 -5.98
CA ALA A 244 10.48 -3.47 -5.32
C ALA A 244 11.35 -2.21 -5.19
N ASP A 245 12.02 -2.03 -4.04
CA ASP A 245 12.81 -0.81 -3.81
C ASP A 245 14.05 -1.03 -2.92
N ILE A 246 15.14 -0.36 -3.32
CA ILE A 246 16.40 -0.26 -2.59
C ILE A 246 16.48 1.01 -1.70
N GLY A 247 15.50 1.90 -1.76
CA GLY A 247 15.53 3.23 -1.14
C GLY A 247 14.21 3.75 -0.56
N TRP A 248 13.33 2.86 -0.08
CA TRP A 248 11.92 3.19 0.28
C TRP A 248 11.73 4.31 1.30
N ARG A 249 12.77 4.64 2.08
CA ARG A 249 12.75 5.75 3.04
C ARG A 249 12.69 7.12 2.36
N THR A 250 13.03 7.25 1.08
CA THR A 250 12.89 8.48 0.30
C THR A 250 12.51 8.15 -1.13
N LEU A 251 11.26 8.45 -1.48
CA LEU A 251 10.71 8.18 -2.79
C LEU A 251 10.68 9.47 -3.61
N ARG A 252 11.33 9.44 -4.76
CA ARG A 252 11.36 10.57 -5.73
C ARG A 252 10.55 10.20 -6.96
N HIS A 253 10.13 11.22 -7.71
CA HIS A 253 9.41 11.06 -8.98
C HIS A 253 8.16 10.16 -8.92
N GLN A 254 7.46 10.12 -7.80
CA GLN A 254 6.21 9.36 -7.65
C GLN A 254 5.06 10.07 -8.37
N ASN A 255 3.96 9.35 -8.63
CA ASN A 255 2.77 9.91 -9.28
C ASN A 255 3.08 10.63 -10.61
N ALA A 256 3.84 9.99 -11.49
CA ALA A 256 4.34 10.57 -12.74
C ALA A 256 5.19 11.85 -12.54
N GLY A 257 6.00 11.88 -11.49
CA GLY A 257 6.87 13.02 -11.18
C GLY A 257 6.20 14.16 -10.41
N ARG A 258 4.90 14.04 -10.09
CA ARG A 258 4.16 15.08 -9.39
C ARG A 258 4.41 15.10 -7.89
N HIS A 259 4.93 14.03 -7.32
CA HIS A 259 5.12 13.91 -5.87
C HIS A 259 6.45 13.25 -5.49
N SER A 260 6.85 13.53 -4.26
CA SER A 260 7.95 12.86 -3.57
C SER A 260 7.62 12.72 -2.09
N TYR A 261 8.27 11.76 -1.44
CA TYR A 261 7.96 11.36 -0.07
C TYR A 261 9.24 11.10 0.72
N VAL A 262 9.27 11.55 1.97
CA VAL A 262 10.36 11.25 2.93
C VAL A 262 9.76 10.58 4.16
N TRP A 263 10.25 9.39 4.50
CA TRP A 263 9.74 8.64 5.65
C TRP A 263 9.97 9.46 6.92
N SER A 264 8.95 9.59 7.76
CA SER A 264 8.98 10.45 8.95
C SER A 264 9.66 9.81 10.16
N GLY A 265 10.06 8.54 10.04
CA GLY A 265 10.54 7.75 11.17
C GLY A 265 9.40 7.09 11.97
N ILE A 266 8.16 7.19 11.52
CA ILE A 266 7.00 6.58 12.18
C ILE A 266 6.45 5.45 11.30
N ALA A 267 6.25 4.28 11.90
CA ALA A 267 5.56 3.17 11.27
C ALA A 267 4.62 2.50 12.26
N ILE A 268 3.53 1.93 11.74
CA ILE A 268 2.74 0.95 12.48
C ILE A 268 3.10 -0.42 11.93
N GLU A 269 3.83 -1.18 12.75
CA GLU A 269 4.09 -2.61 12.52
C GLU A 269 2.80 -3.38 12.74
N ILE A 270 2.40 -4.19 11.75
CA ILE A 270 1.20 -5.01 11.75
C ILE A 270 1.59 -6.46 11.46
N THR A 271 1.23 -7.36 12.38
CA THR A 271 1.46 -8.81 12.35
C THR A 271 0.15 -9.55 12.66
#